data_AF-A0A8B3NA36-F1
#
_entry.id   AF-A0A8B3NA36-F1
#
_cell.length_a   1.000
_cell.length_b   1.000
_cell.length_c   1.000
_cell.angle_alpha   90.00
_cell.angle_beta   90.00
_cell.angle_gamma   90.00
#
_symmetry.space_group_name_H-M   'P 1'
#
loop_
_entity.id
_entity.type
_entity.pdbx_description
1 polymer ?
#
loop_
_entity_poly.entity_id
_entity_poly.type
_entity_poly.pdbx_seq_one_letter_code
_entity_poly.pdbx_strand_id
1 'polypeptide(L)'
;MDIAAWLRRLGLEQYQQAFRDNAIDGEVLPELTDADLQQLGILLGHRKRLLKAIAELGPPTDRSKPSTVEAKIQFGASEPVAERRQLTVMFIDLVGSTALASRLDPEDLREIIGAYHRCAADT
;
A
#
# COMPACT_ATOMS: atom_id res chain seq x y z
N MET A 1 -3.90 -18.57 -20.38
CA MET A 1 -3.01 -17.46 -19.97
C MET A 1 -1.60 -18.00 -19.80
N ASP A 2 -0.55 -17.26 -20.19
CA ASP A 2 0.84 -17.67 -19.96
C ASP A 2 1.28 -17.24 -18.54
N ILE A 3 1.34 -18.21 -17.62
CA ILE A 3 1.73 -18.01 -16.21
C ILE A 3 3.18 -17.56 -16.08
N ALA A 4 4.08 -18.06 -16.94
CA ALA A 4 5.50 -17.71 -16.89
C ALA A 4 5.72 -16.23 -17.25
N ALA A 5 5.07 -15.77 -18.32
CA ALA A 5 5.11 -14.36 -18.72
C ALA A 5 4.46 -13.45 -17.67
N TRP A 6 3.36 -13.88 -17.06
CA TRP A 6 2.67 -13.12 -16.01
C TRP A 6 3.51 -12.98 -14.74
N LEU A 7 4.09 -14.07 -14.24
CA LEU A 7 4.97 -14.04 -13.07
C LEU A 7 6.19 -13.15 -13.31
N ARG A 8 6.81 -13.21 -14.50
CA ARG A 8 7.93 -12.34 -14.88
C ARG A 8 7.54 -10.86 -14.85
N ARG A 9 6.34 -10.50 -15.32
CA ARG A 9 5.85 -9.11 -15.26
C ARG A 9 5.69 -8.61 -13.83
N LEU A 10 5.38 -9.50 -12.89
CA LEU A 10 5.26 -9.19 -11.47
C LEU A 10 6.61 -9.21 -10.71
N GLY A 11 7.71 -9.60 -11.38
CA GLY A 11 9.03 -9.83 -10.77
C GLY A 11 9.01 -11.02 -9.80
N LEU A 12 8.24 -12.06 -10.14
CA LEU A 12 7.99 -13.25 -9.34
C LEU A 12 8.32 -14.55 -10.12
N GLU A 13 9.16 -14.45 -11.15
CA GLU A 13 9.56 -15.58 -12.00
C GLU A 13 10.20 -16.74 -11.21
N GLN A 14 10.76 -16.47 -10.03
CA GLN A 14 11.32 -17.53 -9.18
C GLN A 14 10.27 -18.58 -8.74
N TYR A 15 8.98 -18.24 -8.78
CA TYR A 15 7.90 -19.16 -8.43
C TYR A 15 7.35 -19.95 -9.63
N GLN A 16 7.85 -19.72 -10.84
CA GLN A 16 7.35 -20.38 -12.05
C GLN A 16 7.43 -21.91 -11.94
N GLN A 17 8.52 -22.44 -11.38
CA GLN A 17 8.67 -23.88 -11.19
C GLN A 17 7.64 -24.42 -10.19
N ALA A 18 7.45 -23.74 -9.05
CA ALA A 18 6.46 -24.13 -8.05
C ALA A 18 5.03 -24.13 -8.61
N PHE A 19 4.66 -23.14 -9.41
CA PHE A 19 3.35 -23.10 -10.07
C PHE A 19 3.19 -24.23 -11.07
N ARG A 20 4.24 -24.54 -11.84
CA ARG A 20 4.24 -25.63 -12.82
C ARG A 20 4.14 -27.01 -12.15
N ASP A 21 4.90 -27.23 -11.08
CA ASP A 21 4.94 -28.50 -10.35
C ASP A 21 3.61 -28.80 -9.64
N ASN A 22 2.85 -27.75 -9.29
CA ASN A 22 1.52 -27.85 -8.70
C ASN A 22 0.38 -27.69 -9.73
N ALA A 23 0.69 -27.79 -11.03
CA ALA A 23 -0.28 -27.70 -12.12
C ALA A 23 -1.19 -26.45 -12.08
N ILE A 24 -0.66 -25.33 -11.59
CA ILE A 24 -1.39 -24.06 -11.53
C ILE A 24 -1.34 -23.40 -12.89
N ASP A 25 -2.47 -23.43 -13.60
CA ASP A 25 -2.67 -22.78 -14.88
C ASP A 25 -3.56 -21.53 -14.75
N GLY A 26 -3.90 -20.92 -15.90
CA GLY A 26 -4.71 -19.69 -15.92
C GLY A 26 -6.16 -19.87 -15.48
N GLU A 27 -6.67 -21.11 -15.39
CA GLU A 27 -8.03 -21.40 -14.94
C GLU A 27 -8.07 -21.56 -13.43
N VAL A 28 -7.04 -22.16 -12.84
CA VAL A 28 -6.90 -22.33 -11.38
C VAL A 28 -6.40 -21.04 -10.71
N LEU A 29 -5.63 -20.22 -11.43
CA LEU A 29 -5.03 -18.99 -10.90
C LEU A 29 -6.03 -18.05 -10.16
N PRO A 30 -7.26 -17.81 -10.66
CA PRO A 30 -8.26 -16.98 -9.98
C PRO A 30 -8.83 -17.58 -8.68
N GLU A 31 -8.69 -18.88 -8.49
CA GLU A 31 -9.23 -19.61 -7.33
C GLU A 31 -8.23 -19.68 -6.17
N LEU A 32 -6.96 -19.33 -6.40
CA LEU A 32 -5.91 -19.39 -5.37
C LEU A 32 -6.19 -18.46 -4.20
N THR A 33 -6.10 -19.01 -3.00
CA THR A 33 -6.23 -18.29 -1.73
C THR A 33 -4.86 -17.97 -1.11
N ASP A 34 -4.82 -17.10 -0.09
CA ASP A 34 -3.59 -16.84 0.68
C ASP A 34 -3.03 -18.11 1.33
N ALA A 35 -3.90 -19.05 1.71
CA ALA A 35 -3.51 -20.32 2.31
C ALA A 35 -2.81 -21.23 1.29
N ASP A 36 -3.32 -21.31 0.06
CA ASP A 36 -2.70 -22.12 -1.00
C ASP A 36 -1.31 -21.59 -1.35
N LEU A 37 -1.19 -20.25 -1.48
CA LEU A 37 0.10 -19.60 -1.71
C LEU A 37 1.08 -19.81 -0.54
N GLN A 38 0.58 -19.89 0.70
CA GLN A 38 1.40 -20.23 1.86
C GLN A 38 1.89 -21.67 1.81
N GLN A 39 1.05 -22.62 1.38
CA GLN A 39 1.43 -24.03 1.20
C GLN A 39 2.49 -24.21 0.11
N LEU A 40 2.47 -23.37 -0.93
CA LEU A 40 3.53 -23.29 -1.96
C LEU A 40 4.85 -22.68 -1.44
N GLY A 41 4.93 -22.30 -0.17
CA GLY A 41 6.14 -21.72 0.43
C GLY A 41 6.43 -20.28 0.00
N ILE A 42 5.43 -19.56 -0.50
CA ILE A 42 5.61 -18.19 -0.99
C ILE A 42 5.65 -17.22 0.20
N LEU A 43 6.61 -16.30 0.19
CA LEU A 43 6.79 -15.29 1.24
C LEU A 43 5.57 -14.36 1.33
N LEU A 44 5.20 -13.94 2.53
CA LEU A 44 4.00 -13.13 2.81
C LEU A 44 3.83 -11.93 1.86
N GLY A 45 4.90 -11.17 1.62
CA GLY A 45 4.85 -10.00 0.71
C GLY A 45 4.56 -10.38 -0.74
N HIS A 46 5.07 -11.51 -1.22
CA HIS A 46 4.81 -12.02 -2.57
C HIS A 46 3.40 -12.59 -2.68
N ARG A 47 2.88 -13.23 -1.62
CA ARG A 47 1.47 -13.69 -1.58
C ARG A 47 0.50 -12.53 -1.73
N LYS A 48 0.71 -11.44 -0.97
CA LYS A 48 -0.11 -10.22 -1.09
C LYS A 48 -0.06 -9.62 -2.50
N ARG A 49 1.12 -9.62 -3.13
CA ARG A 49 1.27 -9.15 -4.52
C ARG A 49 0.52 -10.03 -5.52
N LEU A 50 0.63 -11.36 -5.39
CA LEU A 50 -0.06 -12.32 -6.26
C LEU A 50 -1.58 -12.18 -6.13
N LEU A 51 -2.12 -12.15 -4.91
CA LEU A 51 -3.57 -12.01 -4.70
C LEU A 51 -4.12 -10.70 -5.27
N LYS A 52 -3.38 -9.60 -5.14
CA LYS A 52 -3.75 -8.31 -5.77
C LYS A 52 -3.82 -8.43 -7.29
N ALA A 53 -2.77 -9.00 -7.89
CA ALA A 53 -2.71 -9.19 -9.34
C ALA A 53 -3.77 -10.18 -9.85
N ILE A 54 -4.15 -11.18 -9.06
CA ILE A 54 -5.23 -12.13 -9.37
C ILE A 54 -6.60 -11.41 -9.33
N ALA A 55 -6.84 -10.55 -8.34
CA ALA A 55 -8.07 -9.75 -8.27
C ALA A 55 -8.23 -8.81 -9.48
N GLU A 56 -7.13 -8.33 -10.05
CA GLU A 56 -7.12 -7.52 -11.29
C GLU A 56 -7.38 -8.35 -12.56
N LEU A 57 -7.18 -9.68 -12.51
CA LEU A 57 -7.47 -10.63 -13.60
C LEU A 57 -8.91 -11.15 -13.58
N GLY A 58 -9.63 -10.99 -12.45
CA GLY A 58 -10.98 -11.50 -12.28
C GLY A 58 -11.95 -11.04 -13.38
N PRO A 59 -13.05 -11.78 -13.61
CA PRO A 59 -14.06 -11.38 -14.58
C PRO A 59 -14.54 -9.95 -14.26
N PRO A 60 -14.92 -9.16 -15.27
CA PRO A 60 -15.51 -7.84 -15.07
C PRO A 60 -16.93 -8.00 -14.48
N THR A 61 -17.02 -8.45 -13.24
CA THR A 61 -18.27 -8.58 -12.51
C THR A 61 -18.40 -7.35 -11.63
N ASP A 62 -19.28 -6.45 -12.07
CA ASP A 62 -19.85 -5.32 -11.36
C ASP A 62 -18.87 -4.26 -10.80
N ARG A 63 -18.43 -3.36 -11.71
CA ARG A 63 -17.96 -2.00 -11.35
C ARG A 63 -19.09 -1.05 -10.93
N SER A 64 -20.24 -1.56 -10.49
CA SER A 64 -21.44 -0.77 -10.23
C SER A 64 -21.98 -0.98 -8.82
N LYS A 65 -21.20 -0.58 -7.80
CA LYS A 65 -21.80 -0.10 -6.54
C LYS A 65 -21.13 1.22 -6.15
N PRO A 66 -21.90 2.31 -6.04
CA PRO A 66 -21.37 3.61 -5.69
C PRO A 66 -21.10 3.65 -4.19
N SER A 67 -19.83 3.74 -3.78
CA SER A 67 -19.50 4.27 -2.46
C SER A 67 -19.40 5.78 -2.57
N THR A 68 -20.26 6.40 -1.77
CA THR A 68 -20.56 7.83 -1.68
C THR A 68 -19.32 8.70 -1.63
N VAL A 69 -19.41 9.81 -2.35
CA VAL A 69 -18.42 10.86 -2.53
C VAL A 69 -18.12 11.54 -1.20
N GLU A 70 -16.89 11.37 -0.70
CA GLU A 70 -16.21 12.42 0.06
C GLU A 70 -14.95 12.82 -0.70
N ALA A 71 -14.96 14.05 -1.19
CA ALA A 71 -13.93 14.63 -2.03
C ALA A 71 -12.59 14.72 -1.27
N LYS A 72 -11.67 13.79 -1.56
CA LYS A 72 -10.23 14.05 -1.42
C LYS A 72 -9.63 14.21 -2.82
N ILE A 73 -9.06 15.40 -3.00
CA ILE A 73 -8.32 15.95 -4.13
C ILE A 73 -7.67 14.85 -4.99
N GLN A 74 -8.09 14.80 -6.26
CA GLN A 74 -7.54 13.90 -7.27
C GLN A 74 -6.11 14.32 -7.63
N PHE A 75 -5.13 13.60 -7.11
CA PHE A 75 -3.90 13.33 -7.87
C PHE A 75 -4.13 12.03 -8.65
N GLY A 76 -3.86 12.05 -9.96
CA GLY A 76 -4.19 10.96 -10.88
C GLY A 76 -3.77 9.58 -10.36
N ALA A 77 -4.75 8.68 -10.24
CA ALA A 77 -4.55 7.31 -9.79
C ALA A 77 -3.96 6.45 -10.93
N SER A 78 -2.67 6.64 -11.21
CA SER A 78 -1.82 5.48 -11.44
C SER A 78 -1.67 4.79 -10.09
N GLU A 79 -1.99 3.50 -9.98
CA GLU A 79 -1.75 2.75 -8.74
C GLU A 79 -0.30 3.01 -8.27
N PRO A 80 -0.07 3.35 -6.99
CA PRO A 80 1.29 3.56 -6.51
C PRO A 80 2.02 2.22 -6.58
N VAL A 81 2.75 2.00 -7.67
CA VAL A 81 3.79 0.98 -7.76
C VAL A 81 4.74 1.29 -6.63
N ALA A 82 4.85 0.37 -5.66
CA ALA A 82 5.75 0.55 -4.53
C ALA A 82 7.18 0.78 -5.05
N GLU A 83 7.65 2.01 -4.92
CA GLU A 83 8.94 2.48 -5.42
C GLU A 83 9.88 2.72 -4.25
N ARG A 84 11.15 2.32 -4.40
CA ARG A 84 12.21 2.69 -3.47
C ARG A 84 12.83 4.00 -3.95
N ARG A 85 12.49 5.11 -3.30
CA ARG A 85 13.09 6.43 -3.55
C ARG A 85 14.06 6.77 -2.42
N GLN A 86 15.20 7.35 -2.77
CA GLN A 86 16.12 7.91 -1.79
C GLN A 86 15.57 9.27 -1.33
N LEU A 87 15.05 9.31 -0.10
CA LEU A 87 14.50 10.52 0.50
C LEU A 87 15.52 11.13 1.47
N THR A 88 15.72 12.44 1.36
CA THR A 88 16.40 13.23 2.39
C THR A 88 15.34 13.86 3.27
N VAL A 89 15.29 13.45 4.54
CA VAL A 89 14.35 13.99 5.53
C VAL A 89 15.09 15.00 6.39
N MET A 90 14.59 16.23 6.42
CA MET A 90 15.08 17.27 7.32
C MET A 90 14.09 17.41 8.47
N PHE A 91 14.59 17.31 9.71
CA PHE A 91 13.83 17.60 10.91
C PHE A 91 14.22 18.98 11.40
N ILE A 92 13.22 19.86 11.54
CA ILE A 92 13.35 21.16 12.20
C ILE A 92 12.31 21.17 13.30
N ASP A 93 12.73 21.56 14.51
CA ASP A 93 11.85 21.72 15.66
C ASP A 93 11.88 23.17 16.17
N LEU A 94 10.85 23.53 16.93
CA LEU A 94 10.74 24.83 17.58
C LEU A 94 11.72 24.91 18.75
N VAL A 95 12.49 26.00 18.78
CA VAL A 95 13.40 26.29 19.88
C VAL A 95 12.64 26.34 21.20
N GLY A 96 13.02 25.47 22.14
CA GLY A 96 12.44 25.44 23.50
C GLY A 96 11.12 24.67 23.65
N SER A 97 10.62 24.02 22.59
CA SER A 97 9.36 23.25 22.60
C SER A 97 9.32 22.18 23.70
N THR A 98 10.42 21.44 23.90
CA THR A 98 10.51 20.34 24.87
C THR A 98 10.40 20.82 26.32
N ALA A 99 11.03 21.96 26.63
CA ALA A 99 10.97 22.55 27.96
C ALA A 99 9.57 23.11 28.25
N LEU A 100 8.90 23.65 27.23
CA LEU A 100 7.52 24.11 27.31
C LEU A 100 6.56 22.95 27.56
N ALA A 101 6.74 21.84 26.83
CA ALA A 101 5.92 20.64 26.97
C ALA A 101 6.02 19.97 28.36
N SER A 102 7.13 20.18 29.07
CA SER A 102 7.31 19.66 30.43
C SER A 102 6.61 20.51 31.50
N ARG A 103 6.15 21.72 31.16
CA ARG A 103 5.55 22.68 32.09
C ARG A 103 4.06 22.88 31.89
N LEU A 104 3.54 22.46 30.75
CA LEU A 104 2.14 22.60 30.38
C LEU A 104 1.44 21.26 30.41
N ASP A 105 0.15 21.29 30.72
CA ASP A 105 -0.71 20.13 30.49
C ASP A 105 -0.79 19.83 28.98
N PRO A 106 -0.98 18.56 28.56
CA PRO A 106 -1.01 18.19 27.15
C PRO A 106 -2.11 18.92 26.35
N GLU A 107 -3.22 19.26 26.99
CA GLU A 107 -4.33 19.99 26.38
C GLU A 107 -3.94 21.44 26.06
N ASP A 108 -3.28 22.12 26.99
CA ASP A 108 -2.79 23.51 26.83
C ASP A 108 -1.67 23.58 25.79
N LEU A 109 -0.73 22.63 25.85
CA LEU A 109 0.34 22.53 24.85
C LEU A 109 -0.24 22.35 23.44
N ARG A 110 -1.26 21.51 23.29
CA ARG A 110 -1.93 21.27 21.99
C ARG A 110 -2.60 22.53 21.47
N GLU A 111 -3.22 23.32 22.34
CA GLU A 111 -3.84 24.59 21.96
C GLU A 111 -2.79 25.60 21.45
N ILE A 112 -1.68 25.75 22.17
CA ILE A 112 -0.58 26.67 21.81
C ILE A 112 0.09 26.27 20.49
N ILE A 113 0.45 24.99 20.34
CA ILE A 113 1.05 24.48 19.10
C ILE A 113 0.06 24.60 17.92
N GLY A 114 -1.22 24.35 18.16
CA GLY A 114 -2.27 24.54 17.17
C GLY A 114 -2.41 26.00 16.72
N ALA A 115 -2.32 26.96 17.65
CA ALA A 115 -2.36 28.38 17.32
C ALA A 115 -1.13 28.81 16.51
N TYR A 116 0.07 28.34 16.90
CA TYR A 116 1.30 28.55 16.14
C TYR A 116 1.18 28.03 14.70
N HIS A 117 0.71 26.79 14.49
CA HIS A 117 0.54 26.22 13.16
C HIS A 117 -0.45 26.98 12.29
N ARG A 118 -1.59 27.45 12.84
CA ARG A 118 -2.56 28.26 12.10
C ARG A 118 -1.92 29.57 11.63
N CYS A 119 -1.28 30.30 12.54
CA CYS A 119 -0.59 31.54 12.19
C CYS A 119 0.49 31.34 11.11
N ALA A 120 1.25 30.24 11.18
CA ALA A 120 2.29 29.94 10.20
C ALA A 120 1.74 29.51 8.83
N ALA A 121 0.56 28.88 8.79
CA ALA A 121 -0.09 28.42 7.56
C ALA A 121 -0.85 29.54 6.82
N ASP A 122 -1.25 30.59 7.54
CA ASP A 122 -1.99 31.75 7.00
C ASP A 122 -1.08 32.82 6.37
N THR A 123 0.23 32.54 6.17
CA THR A 123 1.24 33.44 5.57
C THR A 123 1.55 33.05 4.13
#